data_AF-A0A0H1BIF4-F1
#
_entry.id   AF-A0A0H1BIF4-F1
#
_cell.length_a   1.000
_cell.length_b   1.000
_cell.length_c   1.000
_cell.angle_alpha   90.00
_cell.angle_beta   90.00
_cell.angle_gamma   90.00
#
_symmetry.space_group_name_H-M   'P 1'
#
loop_
_entity.id
_entity.type
_entity.pdbx_description
1 polymer ?
#
loop_
_entity_poly.entity_id
_entity_poly.type
_entity_poly.pdbx_seq_one_letter_code
_entity_poly.pdbx_strand_id
1 'polypeptide(L)' 'MAPLASLEFLPNELFQDILTYIEYQAIKGLSLVSKHLREQCLPLLFYHVKASFSSSGLAALRDIAKAEHLNQHVV' A
#
# COMPACT_ATOMS: atom_id res chain seq x y z
N MET A 1 -11.24 24.55 24.48
CA MET A 1 -11.64 24.00 23.16
C MET A 1 -11.50 22.50 23.25
N ALA A 2 -12.59 21.74 23.11
CA ALA A 2 -12.49 20.29 23.02
C ALA A 2 -11.65 19.94 21.79
N PRO A 3 -10.70 18.98 21.87
CA PRO A 3 -9.98 18.57 20.69
C PRO A 3 -11.00 18.07 19.68
N LEU A 4 -10.99 18.64 18.46
CA LEU A 4 -11.78 18.14 17.34
C LEU A 4 -11.48 16.65 17.25
N ALA A 5 -12.51 15.80 17.39
CA ALA A 5 -12.35 14.35 17.35
C ALA A 5 -11.70 13.98 16.01
N SER A 6 -10.39 13.71 16.04
CA SER A 6 -9.62 13.32 14.86
C SER A 6 -9.53 11.80 14.83
N LEU A 7 -9.72 11.24 13.64
CA LEU A 7 -9.53 9.81 13.37
C LEU A 7 -8.14 9.32 13.81
N GLU A 8 -7.15 10.20 13.80
CA GLU A 8 -5.76 9.90 14.19
C GLU A 8 -5.57 9.57 15.67
N PHE A 9 -6.53 9.92 16.52
CA PHE A 9 -6.47 9.64 17.96
C PHE A 9 -7.30 8.42 18.36
N LEU A 10 -7.93 7.73 17.41
CA LEU A 10 -8.62 6.48 17.70
C LEU A 10 -7.61 5.39 18.07
N PRO A 11 -7.95 4.50 19.02
CA PRO A 11 -7.27 3.23 19.18
C PRO A 11 -7.17 2.49 17.83
N ASN A 12 -6.03 1.86 17.58
CA ASN A 12 -5.76 1.19 16.32
C ASN A 12 -6.81 0.15 15.98
N GLU A 13 -7.32 -0.57 16.97
CA GLU A 13 -8.33 -1.62 16.80
C GLU A 13 -9.63 -1.03 16.24
N LEU A 14 -10.10 0.09 16.79
CA LEU A 14 -11.30 0.77 16.30
C LEU A 14 -11.08 1.36 14.92
N PHE A 15 -9.88 1.88 14.65
CA PHE A 15 -9.55 2.40 13.32
C PHE A 15 -9.57 1.28 12.27
N GLN A 16 -8.94 0.14 12.54
CA GLN A 16 -8.92 -1.01 11.64
C GLN A 16 -10.34 -1.57 11.41
N ASP A 17 -11.17 -1.67 12.45
CA ASP A 17 -12.57 -2.07 12.31
C ASP A 17 -13.34 -1.13 11.38
N ILE A 18 -13.16 0.19 11.51
CA ILE A 18 -13.77 1.18 10.62
C ILE A 18 -13.35 0.94 9.17
N LEU A 19 -12.06 0.68 8.91
CA LEU A 19 -11.55 0.47 7.55
C LEU A 19 -12.19 -0.74 6.86
N THR A 20 -12.67 -1.76 7.60
CA THR A 20 -13.36 -2.92 7.00
C THR A 20 -14.70 -2.57 6.35
N TYR A 21 -15.31 -1.44 6.71
CA TYR A 21 -16.58 -0.96 6.17
C TYR A 21 -16.42 0.08 5.07
N ILE A 22 -15.19 0.48 4.74
CA ILE A 22 -14.91 1.56 3.81
C ILE A 22 -14.40 0.98 2.48
N GLU A 23 -14.86 1.54 1.38
CA GLU A 23 -14.40 1.12 0.05
C GLU A 23 -12.93 1.47 -0.19
N TYR A 24 -12.26 0.66 -1.02
CA TYR A 24 -10.85 0.84 -1.36
C TYR A 24 -10.48 2.27 -1.81
N GLN A 25 -11.34 2.95 -2.58
CA GLN A 25 -11.07 4.32 -3.03
C GLN A 25 -11.07 5.33 -1.87
N ALA A 26 -11.94 5.13 -0.87
CA ALA A 26 -11.97 5.97 0.31
C ALA A 26 -10.80 5.67 1.25
N ILE A 27 -10.39 4.40 1.40
CA ILE A 27 -9.14 4.02 2.10
C ILE A 27 -7.93 4.70 1.44
N LYS A 28 -7.90 4.74 0.10
CA LYS A 28 -6.85 5.44 -0.65
C LYS A 28 -6.86 6.93 -0.34
N GLY A 29 -8.04 7.57 -0.30
CA GLY A 29 -8.19 8.96 0.13
C GLY A 29 -7.65 9.22 1.54
N LEU A 30 -8.02 8.37 2.50
CA LEU A 30 -7.55 8.45 3.89
C LEU A 30 -6.03 8.36 4.01
N SER A 31 -5.39 7.52 3.20
CA SER A 31 -3.93 7.36 3.20
C SER A 31 -3.15 8.62 2.78
N LEU A 32 -3.83 9.61 2.20
CA LEU A 32 -3.23 10.87 1.76
C LEU A 32 -3.35 11.98 2.80
N VAL A 33 -4.17 11.80 3.85
CA VAL A 33 -4.48 12.86 4.83
C VAL A 33 -3.30 13.15 5.75
N SER A 34 -2.67 12.11 6.32
CA SER A 34 -1.52 12.27 7.22
C SER A 34 -0.62 11.05 7.22
N LYS A 35 0.57 11.18 7.81
CA LYS A 35 1.53 10.08 7.93
C LYS A 35 0.95 8.92 8.75
N HIS A 36 0.29 9.22 9.86
CA HIS A 36 -0.26 8.19 10.75
C HIS A 36 -1.38 7.40 10.07
N LEU A 37 -2.36 8.08 9.45
CA LEU A 37 -3.44 7.42 8.71
C LEU A 37 -2.91 6.61 7.52
N ARG A 38 -1.86 7.11 6.84
CA ARG A 38 -1.18 6.37 5.78
C ARG A 38 -0.63 5.05 6.26
N GLU A 39 0.11 5.04 7.37
CA GLU A 39 0.69 3.83 7.93
C GLU A 39 -0.38 2.79 8.26
N GLN A 40 -1.53 3.22 8.77
CA GLN A 40 -2.66 2.33 9.07
C GLN A 40 -3.38 1.81 7.81
N CYS A 41 -3.47 2.62 6.74
CA CYS A 41 -4.15 2.24 5.50
C CYS A 41 -3.29 1.38 4.56
N LEU A 42 -1.97 1.50 4.61
CA LEU A 42 -1.04 0.82 3.70
C LEU A 42 -1.24 -0.71 3.67
N PRO A 43 -1.34 -1.43 4.80
CA PRO A 43 -1.55 -2.87 4.77
C PRO A 43 -2.77 -3.27 3.96
N LEU A 44 -3.91 -2.57 4.10
CA LEU A 44 -5.15 -2.86 3.37
C LEU A 44 -5.06 -2.52 1.88
N LEU A 45 -4.40 -1.40 1.55
CA LEU A 45 -4.21 -1.01 0.15
C LEU A 45 -3.37 -2.03 -0.63
N PHE A 46 -2.42 -2.67 0.04
CA PHE A 46 -1.50 -3.62 -0.58
C PHE A 46 -1.89 -5.10 -0.36
N TYR A 47 -2.87 -5.39 0.50
CA TYR A 47 -3.27 -6.77 0.84
C TYR A 47 -3.72 -7.60 -0.37
N HIS A 48 -4.38 -6.97 -1.35
CA HIS A 48 -4.90 -7.63 -2.54
C HIS A 48 -4.22 -7.21 -3.85
N VAL A 49 -3.02 -6.62 -3.79
CA VAL A 49 -2.31 -6.23 -5.00
C VAL A 49 -1.84 -7.46 -5.75
N LYS A 50 -2.58 -7.82 -6.80
CA LYS A 50 -2.19 -8.84 -7.75
C LYS A 50 -1.42 -8.20 -8.89
N ALA A 51 -0.10 -8.29 -8.85
CA ALA A 51 0.72 -7.97 -10.01
C ALA A 51 0.47 -9.03 -11.10
N SER A 52 -0.05 -8.61 -12.24
CA SER A 52 -0.23 -9.46 -13.40
C SER A 52 0.79 -9.06 -14.46
N PHE A 53 1.68 -9.96 -14.82
CA PHE A 53 2.65 -9.72 -15.88
C PHE A 53 2.08 -10.19 -17.21
N SER A 54 2.26 -9.39 -18.26
CA SER A 54 2.06 -9.88 -19.62
C SER A 54 3.14 -10.93 -19.94
N SER A 55 2.86 -11.78 -20.94
CA SER A 55 3.86 -12.71 -21.46
C SER A 55 5.14 -12.00 -21.92
N SER A 56 5.01 -10.84 -22.56
CA SER A 56 6.13 -9.97 -22.94
C SER A 56 6.88 -9.41 -21.73
N GLY A 57 6.16 -9.02 -20.67
CA GLY A 57 6.74 -8.54 -19.43
C GLY A 57 7.54 -9.64 -18.70
N LEU A 58 7.01 -10.87 -18.66
CA LEU A 58 7.74 -12.02 -18.11
C LEU A 58 9.00 -12.34 -18.91
N ALA A 59 8.93 -12.25 -20.25
CA ALA A 59 10.10 -12.42 -21.10
C ALA A 59 11.16 -11.35 -20.80
N ALA A 60 10.77 -10.08 -20.72
CA ALA A 60 11.68 -8.99 -20.39
C ALA A 60 12.32 -9.16 -19.00
N LEU A 61 11.55 -9.55 -17.98
CA LEU A 61 12.08 -9.83 -16.64
C LEU A 61 13.09 -10.98 -16.64
N ARG A 62 12.81 -12.04 -17.40
CA ARG A 62 13.73 -13.16 -17.56
C ARG A 62 15.02 -12.74 -18.28
N ASP A 63 14.92 -11.88 -19.28
CA ASP A 63 16.08 -11.39 -20.03
C ASP A 63 16.95 -10.47 -19.17
N ILE A 64 16.31 -9.62 -18.34
CA ILE A 64 16.99 -8.82 -17.29
C ILE A 64 17.71 -9.73 -16.29
N ALA A 65 17.06 -10.78 -15.79
CA ALA A 65 17.67 -11.70 -14.83
C ALA A 65 18.89 -12.46 -15.39
N LYS A 66 18.96 -12.61 -16.72
CA LYS A 66 20.09 -13.25 -17.42
C LYS A 66 21.20 -12.28 -17.82
N ALA A 67 20.95 -10.98 -17.74
CA ALA A 67 21.95 -9.97 -18.05
C ALA A 67 22.97 -9.88 -16.90
N GLU A 68 24.10 -10.57 -17.06
CA GLU A 68 25.19 -10.64 -16.06
C GLU A 68 25.69 -9.27 -15.58
N HIS A 69 25.62 -8.24 -16.44
CA HIS A 69 26.02 -6.87 -16.12
C HIS A 69 25.05 -6.13 -15.19
N LEU A 70 23.79 -6.59 -15.06
CA LEU A 70 22.80 -5.98 -14.17
C LEU A 70 22.88 -6.54 -12.73
N ASN A 71 23.49 -7.70 -12.54
CA ASN A 71 23.71 -8.31 -11.22
C ASN A 71 24.67 -7.50 -10.32
N GLN A 72 25.39 -6.53 -10.89
CA GLN A 72 26.32 -5.66 -10.15
C GLN A 72 25.63 -4.50 -9.42
N HIS A 73 24.33 -4.29 -9.66
CA HIS A 73 23.58 -3.14 -9.15
C HIS A 73 22.35 -3.52 -8.30
N VAL A 74 22.10 -4.80 -8.10
CA VAL A 74 21.05 -5.29 -7.19
C VAL A 74 21.72 -5.70 -5.88
N VAL A 75 21.76 -4.76 -4.92
CA VAL A 75 22.17 -4.98 -3.52
C VAL A 75 20.95 -5.29 -2.69
#